data_AF-A0A8B6C9H9-F1
#
_entry.id   AF-A0A8B6C9H9-F1
#
_cell.length_a   1.000
_cell.length_b   1.000
_cell.length_c   1.000
_cell.angle_alpha   90.00
_cell.angle_beta   90.00
_cell.angle_gamma   90.00
#
_symmetry.space_group_name_H-M   'P 1'
#
loop_
_entity.id
_entity.type
_entity.pdbx_description
1 polymer ?
#
loop_
_entity_poly.entity_id
_entity_poly.type
_entity_poly.pdbx_seq_one_letter_code
_entity_poly.pdbx_strand_id
1 'polypeptide(L)'
;MSAFHASDLASNLKDLDLESDSKPLQRSLGLSWDVNTDNFLFQLSSENKPITRRGILSTINSLYDPLGFLAPVIIQGKLLLRKIVSETVDWDQPLSDETAAEWKSWRDTLIAIETLRIPRTYVPYLSKTATKELHVFSDASEKAIAAVAYLRTTDSS
;
A
#
# COMPACT_ATOMS: atom_id res chain seq x y z
N MET A 1 -1.71 34.72 11.73
CA MET A 1 -0.52 34.02 11.20
C MET A 1 -0.99 32.79 10.43
N SER A 2 -1.02 32.83 9.10
CA SER A 2 -1.20 31.60 8.31
C SER A 2 0.20 31.07 8.00
N ALA A 3 0.63 30.02 8.73
CA ALA A 3 1.98 29.48 8.64
C ALA A 3 2.32 28.86 7.26
N PHE A 4 1.34 28.64 6.39
CA PHE A 4 1.51 28.01 5.09
C PHE A 4 0.72 28.75 4.00
N HIS A 5 1.23 28.72 2.76
CA HIS A 5 0.53 29.27 1.61
C HIS A 5 -0.64 28.36 1.23
N ALA A 6 -1.75 28.92 0.73
CA ALA A 6 -2.96 28.14 0.44
C ALA A 6 -2.78 27.09 -0.66
N SER A 7 -1.73 27.17 -1.48
CA SER A 7 -1.32 26.13 -2.42
C SER A 7 -0.74 24.89 -1.75
N ASP A 8 -0.15 25.07 -0.57
CA ASP A 8 0.59 24.04 0.16
C ASP A 8 -0.32 23.26 1.11
N LEU A 9 -1.54 23.76 1.32
CA LEU A 9 -2.60 23.06 2.02
C LEU A 9 -3.16 21.97 1.12
N ALA A 10 -3.34 20.77 1.69
CA ALA A 10 -3.96 19.66 0.98
C ALA A 10 -5.34 20.08 0.45
N SER A 11 -5.59 19.83 -0.84
CA SER A 11 -6.79 20.29 -1.54
C SER A 11 -8.11 19.81 -0.90
N ASN A 12 -8.06 18.69 -0.17
CA ASN A 12 -9.17 18.10 0.57
C ASN A 12 -9.33 18.62 2.02
N LEU A 13 -8.46 19.51 2.50
CA LEU A 13 -8.48 20.04 3.87
C LEU A 13 -8.77 21.55 3.94
N LYS A 14 -9.06 22.19 2.80
CA LYS A 14 -9.29 23.64 2.73
C LYS A 14 -10.59 24.07 3.43
N ASP A 15 -11.61 23.21 3.40
CA ASP A 15 -12.93 23.43 3.99
C ASP A 15 -13.39 22.14 4.71
N LEU A 16 -12.63 21.70 5.71
CA LEU A 16 -12.98 20.52 6.50
C LEU A 16 -14.17 20.84 7.42
N ASP A 17 -15.38 20.66 6.91
CA ASP A 17 -16.60 20.73 7.70
C ASP A 17 -16.73 19.48 8.58
N LEU A 18 -16.33 19.61 9.85
CA LEU A 18 -16.40 18.57 10.87
C LEU A 18 -17.85 18.20 11.25
N GLU A 19 -18.83 19.03 10.86
CA GLU A 19 -20.25 18.83 11.12
C GLU A 19 -20.98 18.15 9.94
N SER A 20 -20.32 17.98 8.78
CA SER A 20 -20.88 17.24 7.65
C SER A 20 -20.83 15.72 7.87
N ASP A 21 -21.91 15.01 7.56
CA ASP A 21 -22.01 13.54 7.68
C ASP A 21 -21.04 12.79 6.76
N SER A 22 -20.47 13.44 5.75
CA SER A 22 -19.49 12.86 4.82
C SER A 22 -18.07 13.29 5.17
N LYS A 23 -17.47 12.67 6.19
CA LYS A 23 -16.07 12.92 6.55
C LYS A 23 -15.14 12.47 5.40
N PRO A 24 -14.21 13.33 4.93
CA PRO A 24 -13.39 13.02 3.76
C PRO A 24 -12.37 11.91 4.05
N LEU A 25 -11.96 11.20 3.00
CA LEU A 25 -10.84 10.27 3.04
C LEU A 25 -9.59 11.01 3.55
N GLN A 26 -9.10 10.62 4.73
CA GLN A 26 -7.93 11.25 5.32
C GLN A 26 -6.68 10.48 4.91
N ARG A 27 -5.67 11.20 4.41
CA ARG A 27 -4.32 10.64 4.28
C ARG A 27 -3.56 10.92 5.56
N SER A 28 -3.15 9.87 6.26
CA SER A 28 -2.31 9.96 7.46
C SER A 28 -0.99 9.25 7.20
N LEU A 29 0.10 10.00 7.25
CA LEU A 29 1.47 9.52 6.98
C LEU A 29 1.63 8.79 5.63
N GLY A 30 0.74 9.02 4.66
CA GLY A 30 0.76 8.36 3.34
C GLY A 30 -0.20 7.18 3.19
N LEU A 31 -0.81 6.70 4.28
CA LEU A 31 -1.90 5.71 4.24
C LEU A 31 -3.25 6.42 4.07
N SER A 32 -4.16 5.82 3.31
CA SER A 32 -5.54 6.32 3.22
C SER A 32 -6.37 5.67 4.34
N TRP A 33 -7.10 6.48 5.10
CA TRP A 33 -7.91 6.05 6.23
C TRP A 33 -9.33 6.59 6.09
N ASP A 34 -10.30 5.67 6.10
CA ASP A 34 -11.71 6.00 6.23
C ASP A 34 -12.07 6.08 7.72
N VAL A 35 -12.31 7.30 8.18
CA VAL A 35 -12.63 7.62 9.58
C VAL A 35 -14.02 7.10 9.96
N ASN A 36 -14.95 6.99 9.01
CA ASN A 36 -16.32 6.56 9.29
C ASN A 36 -16.38 5.07 9.61
N THR A 37 -15.66 4.26 8.83
CA THR A 37 -15.65 2.80 8.99
C THR A 37 -14.44 2.28 9.77
N ASP A 38 -13.52 3.17 10.15
CA ASP A 38 -12.24 2.87 10.81
C ASP A 38 -11.37 1.84 10.06
N ASN A 39 -11.30 1.99 8.73
CA ASN A 39 -10.54 1.09 7.85
C ASN A 39 -9.39 1.81 7.13
N PHE A 40 -8.25 1.16 7.03
CA PHE A 40 -7.23 1.50 6.05
C PHE A 40 -7.66 1.10 4.64
N LEU A 41 -7.28 1.95 3.70
CA LEU A 41 -7.62 1.92 2.29
C LEU A 41 -6.36 2.06 1.45
N PHE A 42 -6.39 1.47 0.26
CA PHE A 42 -5.33 1.59 -0.72
C PHE A 42 -5.92 2.16 -2.00
N GLN A 43 -5.19 3.08 -2.62
CA GLN A 43 -5.57 3.73 -3.86
C GLN A 43 -4.43 3.58 -4.86
N LEU A 44 -4.75 3.27 -6.10
CA LEU A 44 -3.77 3.30 -7.16
C LEU A 44 -3.64 4.71 -7.72
N SER A 45 -2.43 5.04 -8.16
CA SER A 45 -2.26 6.21 -9.02
C SER A 45 -2.90 5.92 -10.37
N SER A 46 -3.86 6.77 -10.76
CA SER A 46 -4.47 6.76 -12.10
C SER A 46 -3.53 7.27 -13.18
N GLU A 47 -2.31 7.68 -12.84
CA GLU A 47 -1.33 8.14 -13.81
C GLU A 47 -0.86 6.98 -14.70
N ASN A 48 -1.06 7.16 -16.00
CA ASN A 48 -0.44 6.32 -17.02
C ASN A 48 1.03 6.70 -17.15
N LYS A 49 1.88 5.96 -16.42
CA LYS A 49 3.33 6.11 -16.49
C LYS A 49 3.88 5.32 -17.69
N PRO A 50 4.93 5.82 -18.37
CA PRO A 50 5.59 5.08 -19.44
C PRO A 50 6.05 3.70 -18.97
N ILE A 51 6.00 2.71 -19.86
CA ILE A 51 6.53 1.35 -19.59
C ILE A 51 8.05 1.37 -19.81
N THR A 52 8.73 2.07 -18.91
CA THR A 52 10.19 2.17 -18.81
C THR A 52 10.61 1.74 -17.41
N ARG A 53 11.90 1.46 -17.20
CA ARG A 53 12.42 1.13 -15.86
C ARG A 53 12.04 2.19 -14.84
N ARG A 54 12.14 3.48 -15.20
CA ARG A 54 11.76 4.60 -14.34
C ARG A 54 10.27 4.59 -14.01
N GLY A 55 9.40 4.39 -15.00
CA GLY A 55 7.96 4.37 -14.81
C GLY A 55 7.50 3.20 -13.93
N ILE A 56 8.11 2.03 -14.08
CA ILE A 56 7.86 0.85 -13.26
C ILE A 56 8.28 1.07 -11.81
N LEU A 57 9.52 1.53 -11.58
CA LEU A 57 10.01 1.86 -10.25
C LEU A 57 9.10 2.89 -9.56
N SER A 58 8.72 3.94 -10.29
CA SER A 58 7.84 4.98 -9.80
C SER A 58 6.44 4.45 -9.46
N THR A 59 5.92 3.48 -10.21
CA THR A 59 4.63 2.84 -9.91
C THR A 59 4.74 1.99 -8.65
N ILE A 60 5.76 1.12 -8.53
CA ILE A 60 5.95 0.27 -7.34
C ILE A 60 6.10 1.12 -6.08
N ASN A 61 6.90 2.18 -6.14
CA ASN A 61 7.13 3.05 -4.99
C ASN A 61 5.94 3.95 -4.64
N SER A 62 4.97 4.12 -5.55
CA SER A 62 3.72 4.84 -5.24
C SER A 62 2.77 4.02 -4.36
N LEU A 63 2.96 2.70 -4.28
CA LEU A 63 2.26 1.83 -3.33
C LEU A 63 2.89 1.96 -1.94
N TYR A 64 2.48 3.00 -1.22
CA TYR A 64 2.97 3.27 0.13
C TYR A 64 2.31 2.33 1.14
N ASP A 65 3.09 1.38 1.68
CA ASP A 65 2.63 0.36 2.63
C ASP A 65 3.64 0.15 3.77
N PRO A 66 3.68 1.07 4.76
CA PRO A 66 4.61 0.98 5.89
C PRO A 66 4.28 -0.17 6.85
N LEU A 67 3.04 -0.69 6.82
CA LEU A 67 2.57 -1.76 7.70
C LEU A 67 2.69 -3.15 7.07
N GLY A 68 3.01 -3.23 5.77
CA GLY A 68 3.25 -4.49 5.07
C GLY A 68 1.98 -5.25 4.66
N PHE A 69 0.81 -4.60 4.64
CA PHE A 69 -0.44 -5.23 4.23
C PHE A 69 -0.45 -5.70 2.77
N LEU A 70 0.17 -4.91 1.89
CA LEU A 70 0.33 -5.17 0.48
C LEU A 70 1.64 -5.87 0.15
N ALA A 71 2.49 -6.17 1.15
CA ALA A 71 3.78 -6.82 0.95
C ALA A 71 3.72 -8.07 0.03
N PRO A 72 2.72 -8.97 0.13
CA PRO A 72 2.61 -10.13 -0.77
C PRO A 72 2.39 -9.78 -2.24
N VAL A 73 1.80 -8.61 -2.53
CA VAL A 73 1.52 -8.14 -3.89
C VAL A 73 2.68 -7.29 -4.41
N ILE A 74 3.22 -6.40 -3.56
CA ILE A 74 4.34 -5.50 -3.87
C ILE A 74 5.61 -6.31 -4.19
N ILE A 75 5.83 -7.44 -3.51
CA ILE A 75 7.04 -8.25 -3.74
C ILE A 75 7.11 -8.76 -5.19
N GLN A 76 5.97 -9.11 -5.81
CA GLN A 76 5.95 -9.55 -7.20
C GLN A 76 6.41 -8.43 -8.15
N GLY A 77 5.92 -7.21 -7.95
CA GLY A 77 6.39 -6.04 -8.70
C GLY A 77 7.89 -5.76 -8.48
N LYS A 78 8.38 -5.91 -7.25
CA LYS A 78 9.82 -5.76 -6.94
C LYS A 78 10.67 -6.83 -7.62
N LEU A 79 10.19 -8.06 -7.75
CA LEU A 79 10.88 -9.13 -8.48
C LEU A 79 10.96 -8.81 -9.98
N LEU A 80 9.88 -8.29 -10.58
CA LEU A 80 9.89 -7.82 -11.96
C LEU A 80 10.90 -6.68 -12.17
N LEU A 81 10.89 -5.69 -11.26
CA LEU A 81 11.86 -4.61 -11.30
C LEU A 81 13.30 -5.14 -11.20
N ARG A 82 13.56 -6.13 -10.35
CA ARG A 82 14.88 -6.77 -10.24
C ARG A 82 15.31 -7.41 -11.57
N LYS A 83 14.40 -8.11 -12.26
CA LYS A 83 14.63 -8.66 -13.61
C LYS A 83 14.99 -7.55 -14.61
N ILE A 84 14.18 -6.49 -14.68
CA ILE A 84 14.41 -5.35 -15.58
C ILE A 84 15.72 -4.62 -15.31
N VAL A 85 16.13 -4.52 -14.04
CA VAL A 85 17.40 -3.88 -13.67
C VAL A 85 18.60 -4.73 -14.10
N SER A 86 18.45 -6.06 -14.18
CA SER A 86 19.51 -6.96 -14.67
C SER A 86 19.69 -6.94 -16.18
N GLU A 87 18.63 -6.63 -16.93
CA GLU A 87 18.70 -6.34 -18.37
C GLU A 87 19.35 -4.97 -18.53
N THR A 88 20.46 -4.81 -19.25
CA THR A 88 21.23 -3.55 -19.34
C THR A 88 20.55 -2.43 -20.17
N VAL A 89 19.25 -2.22 -19.94
CA VAL A 89 18.40 -1.20 -20.56
C VAL A 89 18.59 0.14 -19.84
N ASP A 90 18.45 1.26 -20.55
CA ASP A 90 18.49 2.59 -19.93
C ASP A 90 17.16 2.93 -19.21
N TRP A 91 17.19 3.90 -18.29
CA TRP A 91 16.06 4.23 -17.41
C TRP A 91 14.78 4.64 -18.13
N ASP A 92 14.93 5.33 -19.25
CA ASP A 92 13.84 5.93 -20.03
C ASP A 92 13.61 5.23 -21.36
N GLN A 93 14.29 4.10 -21.60
CA GLN A 93 14.04 3.26 -22.77
C GLN A 93 12.81 2.36 -22.58
N PRO A 94 12.01 2.15 -23.64
CA PRO A 94 10.93 1.17 -23.63
C PRO A 94 11.47 -0.24 -23.34
N LEU A 95 10.70 -1.01 -22.58
CA LEU A 95 10.99 -2.42 -22.33
C LEU A 95 10.60 -3.30 -23.51
N SER A 96 11.12 -4.54 -23.54
CA SER A 96 10.68 -5.56 -24.49
C SER A 96 9.19 -5.87 -24.33
N ASP A 97 8.55 -6.33 -25.41
CA ASP A 97 7.12 -6.66 -25.41
C ASP A 97 6.78 -7.73 -24.36
N GLU A 98 7.69 -8.69 -24.15
CA GLU A 98 7.54 -9.75 -23.14
C GLU A 98 7.47 -9.16 -21.72
N THR A 99 8.45 -8.33 -21.35
CA THR A 99 8.52 -7.73 -20.01
C THR A 99 7.41 -6.69 -19.80
N ALA A 100 7.01 -5.98 -20.86
CA ALA A 100 5.86 -5.08 -20.84
C ALA A 100 4.55 -5.82 -20.59
N ALA A 101 4.36 -7.00 -21.19
CA ALA A 101 3.19 -7.85 -20.95
C ALA A 101 3.15 -8.40 -19.52
N GLU A 102 4.29 -8.86 -19.00
CA GLU A 102 4.42 -9.34 -17.61
C GLU A 102 4.11 -8.21 -16.60
N TRP A 103 4.64 -7.01 -16.85
CA TRP A 103 4.35 -5.81 -16.07
C TRP A 103 2.87 -5.44 -16.09
N LYS A 104 2.23 -5.45 -17.26
CA LYS A 104 0.82 -5.11 -17.39
C LYS A 104 -0.07 -6.10 -16.66
N SER A 105 0.21 -7.40 -16.80
CA SER A 105 -0.50 -8.46 -16.07
C SER A 105 -0.45 -8.23 -14.56
N TRP A 106 0.73 -7.97 -14.00
CA TRP A 106 0.86 -7.65 -12.58
C TRP A 106 0.12 -6.36 -12.20
N ARG A 107 0.27 -5.28 -12.99
CA ARG A 107 -0.41 -4.00 -12.73
C ARG A 107 -1.93 -4.16 -12.71
N ASP A 108 -2.50 -4.97 -13.60
CA ASP A 108 -3.94 -5.21 -13.66
C ASP A 108 -4.45 -5.93 -12.41
N THR A 109 -3.63 -6.79 -11.77
CA THR A 109 -3.99 -7.40 -10.48
C THR A 109 -4.14 -6.37 -9.35
N LEU A 110 -3.43 -5.23 -9.45
CA LEU A 110 -3.46 -4.22 -8.40
C LEU A 110 -4.83 -3.58 -8.25
N ILE A 111 -5.68 -3.58 -9.28
CA ILE A 111 -7.02 -2.98 -9.21
C ILE A 111 -7.82 -3.56 -8.04
N ALA A 112 -7.60 -4.85 -7.72
CA ALA A 112 -8.23 -5.50 -6.59
C ALA A 112 -7.87 -4.90 -5.22
N ILE A 113 -6.75 -4.19 -5.09
CA ILE A 113 -6.38 -3.58 -3.80
C ILE A 113 -7.27 -2.39 -3.44
N GLU A 114 -7.91 -1.75 -4.43
CA GLU A 114 -8.78 -0.59 -4.19
C GLU A 114 -10.08 -0.97 -3.46
N THR A 115 -10.47 -2.25 -3.53
CA THR A 115 -11.60 -2.80 -2.78
C THR A 115 -11.20 -3.33 -1.40
N LEU A 116 -9.90 -3.46 -1.12
CA LEU A 116 -9.41 -3.95 0.15
C LEU A 116 -9.75 -2.95 1.27
N ARG A 117 -10.31 -3.47 2.36
CA ARG A 117 -10.62 -2.74 3.59
C ARG A 117 -9.95 -3.46 4.74
N ILE A 118 -9.02 -2.79 5.41
CA ILE A 118 -8.32 -3.36 6.56
C ILE A 118 -8.75 -2.62 7.82
N PRO A 119 -9.43 -3.27 8.78
CA PRO A 119 -9.77 -2.63 10.04
C PRO A 119 -8.51 -2.13 10.74
N ARG A 120 -8.50 -0.86 11.16
CA ARG A 120 -7.36 -0.29 11.89
C ARG A 120 -7.18 -0.97 13.24
N THR A 121 -8.29 -1.33 13.88
CA THR A 121 -8.30 -2.02 15.17
C THR A 121 -8.41 -3.54 14.95
N TYR A 122 -7.34 -4.27 15.25
CA TYR A 122 -7.29 -5.73 15.09
C TYR A 122 -8.12 -6.47 16.14
N VAL A 123 -8.13 -5.97 17.37
CA VAL A 123 -8.86 -6.55 18.51
C VAL A 123 -9.44 -5.41 19.36
N PRO A 124 -10.77 -5.14 19.27
CA PRO A 124 -11.40 -4.00 19.95
C PRO A 124 -11.24 -3.96 21.47
N TYR A 125 -11.14 -5.12 22.11
CA TYR A 125 -11.02 -5.25 23.57
C TYR A 125 -9.88 -6.18 23.97
N LEU A 126 -8.67 -5.90 23.48
CA LEU A 126 -7.49 -6.73 23.75
C LEU A 126 -7.31 -6.99 25.26
N SER A 127 -7.55 -6.00 26.13
CA SER A 127 -7.43 -6.18 27.58
C SER A 127 -8.36 -7.25 28.17
N LYS A 128 -9.51 -7.50 27.55
CA LYS A 128 -10.51 -8.48 28.01
C LYS A 128 -10.26 -9.90 27.50
N THR A 129 -9.30 -10.10 26.59
CA THR A 129 -9.00 -11.44 26.07
C THR A 129 -8.26 -12.26 27.12
N ALA A 130 -8.60 -13.54 27.25
CA ALA A 130 -7.99 -14.45 28.20
C ALA A 130 -6.51 -14.73 27.86
N THR A 131 -6.22 -14.99 26.58
CA THR A 131 -4.86 -15.21 26.10
C THR A 131 -4.51 -14.27 24.95
N LYS A 132 -3.20 -14.00 24.82
CA LYS A 132 -2.61 -13.12 23.82
C LYS A 132 -1.28 -13.74 23.41
N GLU A 133 -1.17 -14.13 22.15
CA GLU A 133 0.03 -14.76 21.62
C GLU A 133 0.46 -14.02 20.35
N LEU A 134 1.76 -13.76 20.25
CA LEU A 134 2.36 -13.23 19.03
C LEU A 134 3.10 -14.36 18.34
N HIS A 135 2.60 -14.79 17.18
CA HIS A 135 3.22 -15.83 16.37
C HIS A 135 3.98 -15.17 15.23
N VAL A 136 5.31 -15.30 15.25
CA VAL A 136 6.18 -14.73 14.22
C VAL A 136 6.73 -15.85 13.37
N PHE A 137 6.53 -15.73 12.06
CA PHE A 137 7.07 -16.64 11.06
C PHE A 137 8.04 -15.85 10.17
N SER A 138 9.13 -16.50 9.78
CA SER A 138 10.09 -15.96 8.82
C SER A 138 10.48 -17.03 7.83
N ASP A 139 10.61 -16.64 6.57
CA ASP A 139 11.09 -17.51 5.51
C ASP A 139 12.03 -16.75 4.57
N ALA A 140 12.92 -17.49 3.93
CA ALA A 140 13.91 -16.95 3.01
C ALA A 140 14.03 -17.85 1.79
N SER A 141 14.00 -17.23 0.62
CA SER A 141 14.24 -17.86 -0.67
C SER A 141 15.22 -17.03 -1.49
N GLU A 142 15.68 -17.56 -2.61
CA GLU A 142 16.51 -16.81 -3.58
C GLU A 142 15.80 -15.55 -4.12
N LYS A 143 14.47 -15.56 -4.10
CA LYS A 143 13.63 -14.48 -4.60
C LYS A 143 13.49 -13.36 -3.56
N ALA A 144 13.14 -13.72 -2.33
CA ALA A 144 12.82 -12.77 -1.27
C ALA A 144 13.01 -13.37 0.12
N ILE A 145 13.21 -12.48 1.10
CA ILE A 145 13.14 -12.77 2.53
C ILE A 145 11.86 -12.10 3.04
N ALA A 146 11.08 -12.82 3.84
CA ALA A 146 9.83 -12.32 4.39
C ALA A 146 9.70 -12.70 5.87
N ALA A 147 9.03 -11.84 6.62
CA ALA A 147 8.59 -12.13 7.97
C ALA A 147 7.15 -11.63 8.13
N VAL A 148 6.36 -12.36 8.92
CA VAL A 148 4.98 -12.01 9.25
C VAL A 148 4.74 -12.26 10.73
N ALA A 149 3.99 -11.36 11.36
CA ALA A 149 3.56 -11.50 12.74
C ALA A 149 2.04 -11.58 12.80
N TYR A 150 1.53 -12.58 13.51
CA TYR A 150 0.11 -12.76 13.78
C TYR A 150 -0.15 -12.57 15.26
N LEU A 151 -1.19 -11.79 15.59
CA LEU A 151 -1.71 -11.69 16.94
C LEU A 151 -2.89 -12.66 17.08
N ARG A 152 -2.72 -13.69 17.91
CA ARG A 152 -3.81 -14.60 18.28
C ARG A 152 -4.33 -14.22 19.66
N THR A 153 -5.64 -14.10 19.78
CA THR A 153 -6.32 -13.89 21.05
C THR A 153 -7.37 -14.97 21.25
N THR A 154 -7.57 -15.40 22.50
CA THR A 154 -8.72 -16.22 22.87
C THR A 154 -9.55 -15.51 23.92
N ASP A 155 -10.86 -15.62 23.80
CA ASP A 155 -11.77 -15.14 24.84
C ASP A 155 -11.84 -16.15 25.98
N SER A 156 -12.15 -15.65 27.18
CA SER A 156 -12.61 -16.50 28.27
C SER A 156 -14.04 -16.91 27.95
N SER A 157 -14.24 -18.20 27.67
CA SER A 157 -15.57 -18.80 27.47
C SER A 157 -16.56 -18.43 28.56
#